data_AF-C4MCI5-F1
#
_entry.id   AF-C4MCI5-F1
#
_cell.length_a   1.000
_cell.length_b   1.000
_cell.length_c   1.000
_cell.angle_alpha   90.00
_cell.angle_beta   90.00
_cell.angle_gamma   90.00
#
_symmetry.space_group_name_H-M   'P 1'
#
loop_
_entity.id
_entity.type
_entity.pdbx_description
1 polymer ?
#
loop_
_entity_poly.entity_id
_entity_poly.type
_entity_poly.pdbx_seq_one_letter_code
_entity_poly.pdbx_strand_id
1 'polypeptide(L)'
;GPAPESKPMVKRDFSDPMQALHGVRKALNLPIKADKASVENMSEHKVMFKGTSGALSDPTAKLCYMAKEDGSLALTWRVETDMGDNWLLSYMDAKDTSKVHNVVDYVSHATYQVYKWGLADPTEGNRETLTNPWNLKTSPFTWIADGQNNYTATRGNNAIAQYNPDGGNEYENNYRPNAKNLKFEYPYSPSMNPPKTYIDASVTQLFYTSNVCHDLYYMLGFTEKAGNFQTNNHGQGGKGGDFVILNAQDGSGTNNANFATPPDGQPGRMRAYIWTRANPPRDASFEAGTIVHEYTHG
;
A
#
# COMPACT_ATOMS: atom_id res chain seq x y z
N GLY A 1 -46.72 -25.89 40.72
CA GLY A 1 -46.04 -24.66 41.17
C GLY A 1 -46.50 -23.52 40.29
N PRO A 2 -46.50 -22.26 40.77
CA PRO A 2 -46.85 -21.13 39.91
C PRO A 2 -45.91 -21.07 38.70
N ALA A 3 -46.46 -20.71 37.54
CA ALA A 3 -45.69 -20.54 36.32
C ALA A 3 -44.64 -19.43 36.51
N PRO A 4 -43.40 -19.60 36.02
CA PRO A 4 -42.38 -18.57 36.19
C PRO A 4 -42.81 -17.29 35.47
N GLU A 5 -42.70 -16.17 36.17
CA GLU A 5 -42.88 -14.84 35.62
C GLU A 5 -41.93 -14.61 34.44
N SER A 6 -42.47 -13.90 33.45
CA SER A 6 -41.88 -13.51 32.16
C SER A 6 -40.35 -13.43 32.12
N LYS A 7 -39.75 -14.01 31.07
CA LYS A 7 -38.35 -13.77 30.66
C LYS A 7 -38.04 -12.27 30.76
N PRO A 8 -37.08 -11.82 31.58
CA PRO A 8 -36.69 -10.43 31.56
C PRO A 8 -36.00 -10.14 30.22
N MET A 9 -36.68 -9.47 29.30
CA MET A 9 -36.01 -8.82 28.18
C MET A 9 -35.15 -7.70 28.78
N VAL A 10 -33.88 -7.98 29.03
CA VAL A 10 -32.89 -6.95 29.32
C VAL A 10 -32.77 -6.10 28.06
N LYS A 11 -33.30 -4.87 28.11
CA LYS A 11 -33.12 -3.87 27.05
C LYS A 11 -31.61 -3.71 26.84
N ARG A 12 -31.15 -3.96 25.61
CA ARG A 12 -29.78 -3.64 25.20
C ARG A 12 -29.64 -2.11 25.25
N ASP A 13 -28.72 -1.62 26.07
CA ASP A 13 -28.42 -0.18 26.22
C ASP A 13 -27.46 0.31 25.10
N PHE A 14 -27.77 -0.08 23.87
CA PHE A 14 -27.03 0.28 22.66
C PHE A 14 -27.93 0.21 21.43
N SER A 15 -27.59 1.01 20.42
CA SER A 15 -28.31 1.23 19.18
C SER A 15 -28.39 -0.01 18.31
N ASP A 16 -29.41 -0.04 17.45
CA ASP A 16 -29.57 -1.08 16.45
C ASP A 16 -28.47 -0.97 15.37
N PRO A 17 -27.90 -2.08 14.88
CA PRO A 17 -26.86 -2.04 13.86
C PRO A 17 -27.29 -1.31 12.57
N MET A 18 -28.57 -1.34 12.19
CA MET A 18 -29.07 -0.59 11.02
C MET A 18 -28.97 0.93 11.25
N GLN A 19 -29.20 1.39 12.48
CA GLN A 19 -28.99 2.80 12.84
C GLN A 19 -27.51 3.18 12.73
N ALA A 20 -26.60 2.29 13.11
CA ALA A 20 -25.17 2.50 12.92
C ALA A 20 -24.79 2.60 11.43
N LEU A 21 -25.30 1.71 10.56
CA LEU A 21 -25.08 1.78 9.12
C LEU A 21 -25.61 3.11 8.54
N HIS A 22 -26.83 3.51 8.90
CA HIS A 22 -27.40 4.79 8.46
C HIS A 22 -26.58 5.99 8.94
N GLY A 23 -26.13 5.97 10.19
CA GLY A 23 -25.32 7.04 10.76
C GLY A 23 -23.96 7.13 10.08
N VAL A 24 -23.28 6.01 9.81
CA VAL A 24 -21.99 5.99 9.08
C VAL A 24 -22.16 6.52 7.66
N ARG A 25 -23.17 6.01 6.94
CA ARG A 25 -23.52 6.47 5.59
C ARG A 25 -23.76 7.98 5.57
N LYS A 26 -24.49 8.52 6.55
CA LYS A 26 -24.79 9.96 6.63
C LYS A 26 -23.54 10.77 6.99
N ALA A 27 -22.77 10.33 7.99
CA ALA A 27 -21.60 11.04 8.48
C ALA A 27 -20.48 11.12 7.42
N LEU A 28 -20.28 10.05 6.66
CA LEU A 28 -19.23 9.95 5.64
C LEU A 28 -19.74 10.18 4.21
N ASN A 29 -21.02 10.53 4.05
CA ASN A 29 -21.68 10.74 2.76
C ASN A 29 -21.49 9.56 1.79
N LEU A 30 -21.58 8.32 2.28
CA LEU A 30 -21.39 7.12 1.46
C LEU A 30 -22.59 6.90 0.55
N PRO A 31 -22.39 6.54 -0.74
CA PRO A 31 -23.47 6.27 -1.71
C PRO A 31 -24.18 4.93 -1.49
N ILE A 32 -24.20 4.41 -0.25
CA ILE A 32 -24.91 3.18 0.10
C ILE A 32 -26.40 3.48 0.23
N LYS A 33 -27.25 2.65 -0.40
CA LYS A 33 -28.70 2.64 -0.19
C LYS A 33 -29.08 1.43 0.66
N ALA A 34 -29.93 1.65 1.65
CA ALA A 34 -30.31 0.65 2.64
C ALA A 34 -31.84 0.62 2.89
N ASP A 35 -32.65 1.23 2.02
CA ASP A 35 -34.09 1.40 2.24
C ASP A 35 -34.88 0.07 2.24
N LYS A 36 -34.28 -0.99 1.66
CA LYS A 36 -34.80 -2.36 1.65
C LYS A 36 -33.89 -3.33 2.40
N ALA A 37 -32.93 -2.81 3.16
CA ALA A 37 -31.93 -3.65 3.79
C ALA A 37 -32.51 -4.43 4.97
N SER A 38 -31.98 -5.63 5.19
CA SER A 38 -32.29 -6.47 6.35
C SER A 38 -31.01 -6.84 7.09
N VAL A 39 -31.14 -7.18 8.38
CA VAL A 39 -30.01 -7.53 9.24
C VAL A 39 -29.99 -9.05 9.43
N GLU A 40 -28.92 -9.70 9.01
CA GLU A 40 -28.67 -11.13 9.26
C GLU A 40 -27.58 -11.29 10.32
N ASN A 41 -27.85 -12.13 11.34
CA ASN A 41 -26.84 -12.45 12.34
C ASN A 41 -25.79 -13.40 11.75
N MET A 42 -24.52 -13.02 11.82
CA MET A 42 -23.41 -13.88 11.41
C MET A 42 -22.85 -14.66 12.60
N SER A 43 -22.62 -13.98 13.71
CA SER A 43 -22.09 -14.53 14.95
C SER A 43 -22.52 -13.68 16.13
N GLU A 44 -22.08 -14.03 17.33
CA GLU A 44 -22.27 -13.17 18.50
C GLU A 44 -21.73 -11.76 18.20
N HIS A 45 -22.60 -10.77 18.39
CA HIS A 45 -22.31 -9.35 18.17
C HIS A 45 -21.86 -8.93 16.76
N LYS A 46 -21.99 -9.81 15.74
CA LYS A 46 -21.67 -9.48 14.35
C LYS A 46 -22.86 -9.75 13.43
N VAL A 47 -23.17 -8.78 12.58
CA VAL A 47 -24.26 -8.83 11.63
C VAL A 47 -23.80 -8.47 10.21
N MET A 48 -24.58 -8.88 9.22
CA MET A 48 -24.45 -8.50 7.82
C MET A 48 -25.73 -7.78 7.37
N PHE A 49 -25.57 -6.76 6.53
CA PHE A 49 -26.68 -6.01 5.96
C PHE A 49 -26.97 -6.51 4.55
N LYS A 50 -28.05 -7.26 4.37
CA LYS A 50 -28.48 -7.78 3.07
C LYS A 50 -29.39 -6.80 2.34
N GLY A 51 -29.35 -6.80 1.02
CA GLY A 51 -30.24 -5.97 0.19
C GLY A 51 -29.83 -4.50 0.15
N THR A 52 -28.60 -4.18 0.56
CA THR A 52 -27.98 -2.89 0.31
C THR A 52 -27.50 -2.77 -1.14
N SER A 53 -27.30 -1.55 -1.63
CA SER A 53 -26.63 -1.30 -2.91
C SER A 53 -25.65 -0.13 -2.79
N GLY A 54 -24.61 -0.10 -3.62
CA GLY A 54 -23.62 0.99 -3.66
C GLY A 54 -22.26 0.62 -3.05
N ALA A 55 -22.21 -0.41 -2.20
CA ALA A 55 -20.99 -1.10 -1.80
C ALA A 55 -20.75 -2.32 -2.70
N LEU A 56 -19.50 -2.76 -2.87
CA LEU A 56 -19.13 -3.92 -3.69
C LEU A 56 -19.54 -5.26 -3.05
N SER A 57 -19.62 -5.29 -1.73
CA SER A 57 -20.13 -6.42 -0.95
C SER A 57 -21.19 -5.95 0.05
N ASP A 58 -21.99 -6.89 0.55
CA ASP A 58 -22.89 -6.63 1.67
C ASP A 58 -22.09 -6.07 2.86
N PRO A 59 -22.40 -4.86 3.37
CA PRO A 59 -21.73 -4.30 4.53
C PRO A 59 -21.91 -5.19 5.75
N THR A 60 -21.00 -5.08 6.72
CA THR A 60 -21.15 -5.77 8.01
C THR A 60 -21.01 -4.82 9.18
N ALA A 61 -21.51 -5.20 10.35
CA ALA A 61 -21.25 -4.47 11.59
C ALA A 61 -20.90 -5.43 12.72
N LYS A 62 -19.91 -5.06 13.53
CA LYS A 62 -19.54 -5.80 14.75
C LYS A 62 -19.55 -4.84 15.94
N LEU A 63 -20.21 -5.23 17.03
CA LEU A 63 -20.15 -4.47 18.28
C LEU A 63 -18.80 -4.74 18.96
N CYS A 64 -18.04 -3.70 19.28
CA CYS A 64 -16.74 -3.80 19.93
C CYS A 64 -16.40 -2.54 20.73
N TYR A 65 -15.48 -2.68 21.68
CA TYR A 65 -14.85 -1.53 22.33
C TYR A 65 -13.72 -0.96 21.48
N MET A 66 -13.62 0.36 21.46
CA MET A 66 -12.51 1.10 20.86
C MET A 66 -11.86 1.98 21.93
N ALA A 67 -10.54 1.98 22.03
CA ALA A 67 -9.81 2.94 22.86
C ALA A 67 -9.78 4.30 22.16
N LYS A 68 -10.16 5.35 22.89
CA LYS A 68 -10.04 6.75 22.45
C LYS A 68 -8.64 7.30 22.79
N GLU A 69 -8.30 8.44 22.20
CA GLU A 69 -7.02 9.13 22.45
C GLU A 69 -6.80 9.49 23.92
N ASP A 70 -7.89 9.74 24.66
CA ASP A 70 -7.86 10.01 26.10
C ASP A 70 -7.67 8.75 26.98
N GLY A 71 -7.49 7.57 26.35
CA GLY A 71 -7.30 6.28 27.03
C GLY A 71 -8.59 5.62 27.53
N SER A 72 -9.75 6.28 27.42
CA SER A 72 -11.03 5.68 27.80
C SER A 72 -11.64 4.86 26.66
N LEU A 73 -12.52 3.91 27.01
CA LEU A 73 -13.16 3.02 26.05
C LEU A 73 -14.52 3.57 25.61
N ALA A 74 -14.78 3.50 24.30
CA ALA A 74 -16.10 3.70 23.71
C ALA A 74 -16.66 2.36 23.24
N LEU A 75 -17.93 2.06 23.55
CA LEU A 75 -18.65 0.97 22.90
C LEU A 75 -19.07 1.45 21.51
N THR A 76 -18.72 0.69 20.48
CA THR A 76 -18.90 1.10 19.08
C THR A 76 -19.47 -0.03 18.23
N TRP A 77 -20.22 0.34 17.20
CA TRP A 77 -20.43 -0.51 16.03
C TRP A 77 -19.30 -0.22 15.04
N ARG A 78 -18.44 -1.21 14.81
CA ARG A 78 -17.49 -1.20 13.70
C ARG A 78 -18.21 -1.62 12.44
N VAL A 79 -18.64 -0.65 11.65
CA VAL A 79 -19.33 -0.83 10.37
C VAL A 79 -18.28 -0.93 9.27
N GLU A 80 -18.31 -2.04 8.53
CA GLU A 80 -17.39 -2.35 7.45
C GLU A 80 -18.09 -2.19 6.10
N THR A 81 -17.54 -1.33 5.24
CA THR A 81 -18.09 -1.01 3.91
C THR A 81 -16.98 -1.01 2.86
N ASP A 82 -17.05 -1.97 1.93
CA ASP A 82 -16.21 -2.00 0.74
C ASP A 82 -16.82 -1.11 -0.36
N MET A 83 -16.21 0.04 -0.60
CA MET A 83 -16.62 1.02 -1.61
C MET A 83 -15.77 0.96 -2.88
N GLY A 84 -14.91 -0.06 -3.02
CA GLY A 84 -13.95 -0.18 -4.13
C GLY A 84 -12.73 0.71 -3.94
N ASP A 85 -12.88 2.03 -4.14
CA ASP A 85 -11.76 2.98 -3.99
C ASP A 85 -11.38 3.22 -2.53
N ASN A 86 -12.27 2.85 -1.60
CA ASN A 86 -12.09 2.96 -0.16
C ASN A 86 -12.71 1.71 0.47
N TRP A 87 -12.08 1.11 1.47
CA TRP A 87 -12.66 0.01 2.24
C TRP A 87 -12.60 0.37 3.72
N LEU A 88 -13.74 0.85 4.21
CA LEU A 88 -13.82 1.56 5.47
C LEU A 88 -14.24 0.64 6.62
N LEU A 89 -13.52 0.74 7.74
CA LEU A 89 -14.00 0.35 9.07
C LEU A 89 -14.33 1.62 9.86
N SER A 90 -15.62 1.92 9.94
CA SER A 90 -16.13 3.08 10.66
C SER A 90 -16.58 2.68 12.07
N TYR A 91 -15.99 3.31 13.09
CA TYR A 91 -16.31 3.05 14.51
C TYR A 91 -17.36 4.05 14.99
N MET A 92 -18.62 3.72 14.77
CA MET A 92 -19.77 4.53 15.20
C MET A 92 -20.08 4.29 16.67
N ASP A 93 -20.33 5.34 17.45
CA ASP A 93 -20.76 5.21 18.84
C ASP A 93 -22.03 4.35 18.96
N ALA A 94 -22.02 3.37 19.86
CA ALA A 94 -23.12 2.45 20.03
C ALA A 94 -24.31 3.05 20.80
N LYS A 95 -24.22 4.28 21.32
CA LYS A 95 -25.33 4.99 21.97
C LYS A 95 -25.74 6.24 21.20
N ASP A 96 -24.77 6.95 20.62
CA ASP A 96 -24.98 8.15 19.81
C ASP A 96 -24.63 7.90 18.34
N THR A 97 -25.61 7.47 17.54
CA THR A 97 -25.42 7.16 16.11
C THR A 97 -25.19 8.39 15.23
N SER A 98 -24.94 9.57 15.80
CA SER A 98 -24.44 10.74 15.09
C SER A 98 -22.92 10.91 15.21
N LYS A 99 -22.26 10.13 16.08
CA LYS A 99 -20.85 10.27 16.42
C LYS A 99 -20.00 9.10 15.91
N VAL A 100 -19.18 9.37 14.89
CA VAL A 100 -18.12 8.46 14.45
C VAL A 100 -16.85 8.78 15.22
N HIS A 101 -16.32 7.82 15.99
CA HIS A 101 -15.10 8.05 16.77
C HIS A 101 -13.83 7.86 15.94
N ASN A 102 -13.86 6.99 14.93
CA ASN A 102 -12.72 6.73 14.06
C ASN A 102 -13.19 6.11 12.74
N VAL A 103 -12.38 6.25 11.69
CA VAL A 103 -12.53 5.56 10.41
C VAL A 103 -11.16 5.04 10.01
N VAL A 104 -11.05 3.74 9.77
CA VAL A 104 -9.86 3.12 9.16
C VAL A 104 -10.21 2.84 7.72
N ASP A 105 -9.37 3.25 6.78
CA ASP A 105 -9.46 2.82 5.39
C ASP A 105 -8.42 1.74 5.12
N TYR A 106 -8.85 0.59 4.61
CA TYR A 106 -7.97 -0.46 4.12
C TYR A 106 -7.38 -0.13 2.74
N VAL A 107 -7.99 0.79 1.98
CA VAL A 107 -7.42 1.31 0.75
C VAL A 107 -6.61 2.56 1.08
N SER A 108 -5.34 2.51 0.69
CA SER A 108 -4.45 3.65 0.75
C SER A 108 -4.34 4.27 -0.65
N HIS A 109 -4.47 5.60 -0.72
CA HIS A 109 -4.09 6.35 -1.90
C HIS A 109 -2.63 6.82 -1.77
N ALA A 110 -1.74 6.27 -2.60
CA ALA A 110 -0.39 6.76 -2.74
C ALA A 110 -0.21 7.46 -4.08
N THR A 111 0.55 8.54 -4.07
CA THR A 111 0.95 9.26 -5.27
C THR A 111 2.46 9.21 -5.49
N TYR A 112 2.86 9.08 -6.75
CA TYR A 112 4.26 9.03 -7.17
C TYR A 112 4.50 10.08 -8.24
N GLN A 113 5.36 11.06 -7.97
CA GLN A 113 5.81 11.99 -9.01
C GLN A 113 7.03 11.39 -9.72
N VAL A 114 6.88 10.93 -10.95
CA VAL A 114 7.90 10.14 -11.67
C VAL A 114 7.86 10.41 -13.17
N TYR A 115 8.94 10.06 -13.88
CA TYR A 115 8.85 9.78 -15.31
C TYR A 115 8.10 8.45 -15.46
N LYS A 116 6.91 8.52 -16.04
CA LYS A 116 6.05 7.34 -16.21
C LYS A 116 6.66 6.33 -17.15
N TRP A 117 6.23 5.08 -16.99
CA TRP A 117 6.59 3.98 -17.89
C TRP A 117 6.38 4.34 -19.37
N GLY A 118 7.34 3.94 -20.21
CA GLY A 118 7.37 4.27 -21.64
C GLY A 118 8.25 5.47 -22.00
N LEU A 119 8.70 6.27 -21.01
CA LEU A 119 9.76 7.26 -21.20
C LEU A 119 11.11 6.62 -20.86
N ALA A 120 12.06 6.63 -21.80
CA ALA A 120 13.37 6.02 -21.59
C ALA A 120 14.21 6.83 -20.59
N ASP A 121 14.16 8.16 -20.67
CA ASP A 121 14.95 9.07 -19.83
C ASP A 121 14.32 10.49 -19.77
N PRO A 122 14.86 11.43 -18.96
CA PRO A 122 14.32 12.78 -18.79
C PRO A 122 14.21 13.64 -20.05
N THR A 123 14.83 13.26 -21.17
CA THR A 123 14.77 14.00 -22.43
C THR A 123 13.54 13.68 -23.27
N GLU A 124 12.83 12.58 -22.96
CA GLU A 124 11.67 12.12 -23.73
C GLU A 124 10.33 12.63 -23.20
N GLY A 125 10.29 13.29 -22.04
CA GLY A 125 9.06 13.78 -21.46
C GLY A 125 9.22 14.47 -20.12
N ASN A 126 8.07 14.77 -19.50
CA ASN A 126 8.01 15.40 -18.19
C ASN A 126 7.55 14.39 -17.13
N ARG A 127 7.91 14.66 -15.87
CA ARG A 127 7.38 13.91 -14.72
C ARG A 127 5.89 14.22 -14.54
N GLU A 128 5.15 13.22 -14.11
CA GLU A 128 3.73 13.32 -13.75
C GLU A 128 3.46 12.67 -12.41
N THR A 129 2.40 13.11 -11.73
CA THR A 129 1.93 12.50 -10.48
C THR A 129 0.94 11.39 -10.81
N LEU A 130 1.35 10.15 -10.54
CA LEU A 130 0.53 8.97 -10.71
C LEU A 130 -0.14 8.58 -9.40
N THR A 131 -1.43 8.25 -9.43
CA THR A 131 -2.17 7.75 -8.26
C THR A 131 -2.31 6.24 -8.36
N ASN A 132 -1.93 5.52 -7.30
CA ASN A 132 -2.06 4.06 -7.17
C ASN A 132 -1.59 3.30 -8.44
N PRO A 133 -0.32 3.47 -8.87
CA PRO A 133 0.15 2.94 -10.16
C PRO A 133 0.29 1.40 -10.22
N TRP A 134 0.08 0.70 -9.10
CA TRP A 134 0.19 -0.76 -9.01
C TRP A 134 -0.96 -1.48 -9.70
N ASN A 135 -0.67 -2.67 -10.24
CA ASN A 135 -1.70 -3.58 -10.70
C ASN A 135 -2.08 -4.56 -9.59
N LEU A 136 -3.31 -4.48 -9.07
CA LEU A 136 -3.77 -5.33 -7.97
C LEU A 136 -3.82 -6.84 -8.30
N LYS A 137 -3.73 -7.23 -9.58
CA LYS A 137 -3.64 -8.65 -9.94
C LYS A 137 -2.24 -9.22 -9.74
N THR A 138 -1.21 -8.40 -9.86
CA THR A 138 0.21 -8.79 -9.77
C THR A 138 0.85 -8.34 -8.46
N SER A 139 0.37 -7.23 -7.91
CA SER A 139 0.73 -6.64 -6.62
C SER A 139 -0.52 -6.55 -5.72
N PRO A 140 -1.05 -7.69 -5.23
CA PRO A 140 -2.29 -7.72 -4.44
C PRO A 140 -2.21 -6.94 -3.11
N PHE A 141 -0.99 -6.73 -2.61
CA PHE A 141 -0.73 -5.93 -1.41
C PHE A 141 -0.39 -4.47 -1.72
N THR A 142 -0.56 -4.01 -2.96
CA THR A 142 0.07 -2.79 -3.51
C THR A 142 1.59 -2.90 -3.52
N TRP A 143 2.29 -1.82 -3.89
CA TRP A 143 3.76 -1.80 -3.83
C TRP A 143 4.32 -1.49 -2.45
N ILE A 144 3.51 -0.96 -1.52
CA ILE A 144 3.94 -0.47 -0.21
C ILE A 144 3.42 -1.31 0.96
N ALA A 145 3.13 -2.59 0.71
CA ALA A 145 2.81 -3.57 1.73
C ALA A 145 3.35 -4.95 1.33
N ASP A 146 3.54 -5.84 2.30
CA ASP A 146 4.03 -7.23 2.12
C ASP A 146 2.99 -8.30 2.53
N GLY A 147 1.79 -7.86 2.93
CA GLY A 147 0.74 -8.72 3.46
C GLY A 147 0.78 -8.93 4.97
N GLN A 148 1.86 -8.50 5.65
CA GLN A 148 1.93 -8.43 7.12
C GLN A 148 1.97 -6.98 7.62
N ASN A 149 2.69 -6.12 6.92
CA ASN A 149 2.98 -4.74 7.25
C ASN A 149 2.55 -3.82 6.12
N ASN A 150 2.11 -2.61 6.49
CA ASN A 150 1.94 -1.49 5.57
C ASN A 150 3.08 -0.49 5.81
N TYR A 151 3.64 0.04 4.73
CA TYR A 151 4.78 0.94 4.77
C TYR A 151 4.40 2.33 4.29
N THR A 152 4.98 3.34 4.93
CA THR A 152 4.94 4.74 4.48
C THR A 152 6.22 5.15 3.74
N ALA A 153 6.98 4.17 3.26
CA ALA A 153 8.27 4.33 2.62
C ALA A 153 8.35 3.49 1.34
N THR A 154 9.42 3.65 0.56
CA THR A 154 9.72 2.86 -0.65
C THR A 154 10.13 1.42 -0.31
N ARG A 155 9.20 0.66 0.26
CA ARG A 155 9.34 -0.74 0.71
C ARG A 155 8.01 -1.44 0.57
N GLY A 156 8.01 -2.69 0.09
CA GLY A 156 6.86 -3.58 0.14
C GLY A 156 7.23 -4.96 -0.38
N ASN A 157 6.25 -5.68 -0.94
CA ASN A 157 6.41 -7.08 -1.31
C ASN A 157 7.48 -7.31 -2.39
N ASN A 158 7.54 -6.44 -3.39
CA ASN A 158 8.34 -6.67 -4.60
C ASN A 158 9.77 -6.12 -4.46
N ALA A 159 9.94 -5.06 -3.67
CA ALA A 159 11.21 -4.35 -3.56
C ALA A 159 11.35 -3.53 -2.27
N ILE A 160 12.61 -3.22 -1.93
CA ILE A 160 13.00 -2.20 -0.95
C ILE A 160 14.03 -1.26 -1.58
N ALA A 161 13.74 0.04 -1.61
CA ALA A 161 14.64 1.05 -2.18
C ALA A 161 15.20 2.01 -1.12
N GLN A 162 16.48 2.38 -1.29
CA GLN A 162 17.23 3.23 -0.37
C GLN A 162 18.40 3.92 -1.06
N TYR A 163 18.90 4.97 -0.42
CA TYR A 163 20.19 5.57 -0.71
C TYR A 163 21.33 4.69 -0.17
N ASN A 164 22.41 4.50 -0.94
CA ASN A 164 23.57 3.72 -0.49
C ASN A 164 24.92 4.43 -0.75
N PRO A 165 25.20 5.58 -0.10
CA PRO A 165 26.35 6.42 -0.43
C PRO A 165 27.72 5.79 -0.17
N ASP A 166 27.81 4.82 0.73
CA ASP A 166 29.06 4.15 1.10
C ASP A 166 29.35 2.92 0.24
N GLY A 167 28.39 2.50 -0.60
CA GLY A 167 28.51 1.30 -1.42
C GLY A 167 28.48 -0.01 -0.61
N GLY A 168 28.01 0.05 0.63
CA GLY A 168 27.95 -1.08 1.56
C GLY A 168 26.90 -2.12 1.17
N ASN A 169 26.85 -3.19 1.98
CA ASN A 169 25.84 -4.25 1.84
C ASN A 169 24.60 -4.03 2.71
N GLU A 170 24.68 -3.14 3.70
CA GLU A 170 23.54 -2.78 4.54
C GLU A 170 22.49 -2.05 3.70
N TYR A 171 21.22 -2.39 3.93
CA TYR A 171 20.11 -1.76 3.21
C TYR A 171 18.90 -1.53 4.12
N GLU A 172 18.62 -2.41 5.07
CA GLU A 172 17.41 -2.36 5.93
C GLU A 172 17.23 -0.99 6.61
N ASN A 173 18.30 -0.46 7.21
CA ASN A 173 18.27 0.81 7.94
C ASN A 173 18.78 2.01 7.14
N ASN A 174 19.14 1.81 5.86
CA ASN A 174 19.60 2.90 5.02
C ASN A 174 18.47 3.91 4.75
N TYR A 175 18.88 5.13 4.44
CA TYR A 175 17.96 6.23 4.22
C TYR A 175 17.02 5.96 3.05
N ARG A 176 15.73 6.17 3.28
CA ARG A 176 14.69 6.18 2.25
C ARG A 176 13.61 7.21 2.62
N PRO A 177 12.97 7.85 1.64
CA PRO A 177 11.89 8.78 1.90
C PRO A 177 10.76 8.09 2.68
N ASN A 178 10.28 8.76 3.72
CA ASN A 178 9.10 8.34 4.49
C ASN A 178 8.00 9.39 4.31
N ALA A 179 7.05 9.10 3.43
CA ALA A 179 5.90 9.95 3.15
C ALA A 179 4.72 9.48 4.01
N LYS A 180 4.52 10.08 5.19
CA LYS A 180 3.42 9.70 6.11
C LYS A 180 2.02 9.83 5.49
N ASN A 181 1.85 10.70 4.51
CA ASN A 181 0.63 10.90 3.73
C ASN A 181 0.63 10.15 2.39
N LEU A 182 1.64 9.30 2.17
CA LEU A 182 1.83 8.46 0.99
C LEU A 182 1.96 9.26 -0.31
N LYS A 183 2.41 10.51 -0.20
CA LYS A 183 2.77 11.36 -1.34
C LYS A 183 4.28 11.30 -1.57
N PHE A 184 4.70 10.41 -2.45
CA PHE A 184 6.07 10.31 -2.93
C PHE A 184 6.30 11.30 -4.08
N GLU A 185 6.14 12.58 -3.75
CA GLU A 185 6.20 13.71 -4.68
C GLU A 185 7.39 14.60 -4.33
N TYR A 186 8.55 14.30 -4.92
CA TYR A 186 9.80 14.98 -4.60
C TYR A 186 10.31 15.82 -5.78
N PRO A 187 10.87 17.01 -5.52
CA PRO A 187 11.39 17.87 -6.59
C PRO A 187 12.58 17.21 -7.29
N TYR A 188 12.64 17.33 -8.61
CA TYR A 188 13.77 16.93 -9.44
C TYR A 188 13.79 17.76 -10.71
N SER A 189 14.99 18.18 -11.11
CA SER A 189 15.29 18.56 -12.49
C SER A 189 16.66 17.99 -12.89
N PRO A 190 16.90 17.73 -14.19
CA PRO A 190 18.21 17.30 -14.68
C PRO A 190 19.36 18.28 -14.40
N SER A 191 19.05 19.52 -14.00
CA SER A 191 20.03 20.55 -13.66
C SER A 191 20.42 20.58 -12.17
N MET A 192 19.71 19.86 -11.29
CA MET A 192 20.04 19.81 -9.86
C MET A 192 21.39 19.13 -9.64
N ASN A 193 22.19 19.66 -8.72
CA ASN A 193 23.53 19.19 -8.38
C ASN A 193 23.91 19.70 -6.99
N PRO A 194 24.59 18.93 -6.11
CA PRO A 194 25.03 17.53 -6.28
C PRO A 194 23.89 16.51 -6.29
N PRO A 195 24.10 15.28 -6.81
CA PRO A 195 23.05 14.25 -6.90
C PRO A 195 22.27 13.95 -5.61
N LYS A 196 22.97 14.01 -4.47
CA LYS A 196 22.37 13.86 -3.14
C LYS A 196 21.21 14.82 -2.86
N THR A 197 21.14 15.97 -3.53
CA THR A 197 20.08 16.97 -3.32
C THR A 197 18.70 16.52 -3.81
N TYR A 198 18.63 15.50 -4.66
CA TYR A 198 17.39 14.93 -5.20
C TYR A 198 17.25 13.44 -4.87
N ILE A 199 17.89 12.96 -3.80
CA ILE A 199 17.91 11.54 -3.45
C ILE A 199 16.51 10.95 -3.25
N ASP A 200 15.56 11.71 -2.67
CA ASP A 200 14.20 11.24 -2.47
C ASP A 200 13.49 10.95 -3.81
N ALA A 201 13.69 11.83 -4.80
CA ALA A 201 13.16 11.61 -6.15
C ALA A 201 13.83 10.44 -6.85
N SER A 202 15.15 10.26 -6.66
CA SER A 202 15.92 9.13 -7.22
C SER A 202 15.44 7.78 -6.67
N VAL A 203 15.34 7.65 -5.34
CA VAL A 203 14.84 6.44 -4.66
C VAL A 203 13.40 6.14 -5.08
N THR A 204 12.56 7.17 -5.18
CA THR A 204 11.16 7.03 -5.62
C THR A 204 11.06 6.57 -7.08
N GLN A 205 11.85 7.14 -7.99
CA GLN A 205 11.86 6.74 -9.39
C GLN A 205 12.36 5.30 -9.57
N LEU A 206 13.45 4.93 -8.89
CA LEU A 206 13.99 3.58 -8.92
C LEU A 206 12.98 2.55 -8.42
N PHE A 207 12.31 2.87 -7.30
CA PHE A 207 11.24 2.05 -6.73
C PHE A 207 10.05 1.90 -7.69
N TYR A 208 9.58 3.00 -8.28
CA TYR A 208 8.50 2.98 -9.26
C TYR A 208 8.84 2.10 -10.46
N THR A 209 9.97 2.36 -11.14
CA THR A 209 10.33 1.65 -12.38
C THR A 209 10.51 0.16 -12.13
N SER A 210 11.13 -0.23 -11.00
CA SER A 210 11.34 -1.64 -10.65
C SER A 210 10.04 -2.37 -10.31
N ASN A 211 9.09 -1.71 -9.63
CA ASN A 211 7.78 -2.30 -9.38
C ASN A 211 6.94 -2.43 -10.66
N VAL A 212 7.05 -1.49 -11.61
CA VAL A 212 6.43 -1.65 -12.93
C VAL A 212 7.05 -2.83 -13.69
N CYS A 213 8.37 -3.02 -13.61
CA CYS A 213 9.04 -4.20 -14.19
C CYS A 213 8.48 -5.49 -13.58
N HIS A 214 8.38 -5.57 -12.26
CA HIS A 214 7.76 -6.70 -11.57
C HIS A 214 6.34 -6.98 -12.10
N ASP A 215 5.46 -5.97 -12.08
CA ASP A 215 4.06 -6.14 -12.50
C ASP A 215 3.95 -6.57 -13.98
N LEU A 216 4.78 -5.99 -14.85
CA LEU A 216 4.84 -6.36 -16.26
C LEU A 216 5.33 -7.80 -16.45
N TYR A 217 6.43 -8.19 -15.81
CA TYR A 217 7.02 -9.51 -15.98
C TYR A 217 6.12 -10.59 -15.38
N TYR A 218 5.42 -10.29 -14.29
CA TYR A 218 4.37 -11.16 -13.76
C TYR A 218 3.29 -11.44 -14.80
N MET A 219 2.77 -10.41 -15.46
CA MET A 219 1.77 -10.57 -16.53
C MET A 219 2.31 -11.39 -17.72
N LEU A 220 3.62 -11.35 -17.94
CA LEU A 220 4.31 -12.13 -18.98
C LEU A 220 4.70 -13.55 -18.53
N GLY A 221 4.40 -13.94 -17.29
CA GLY A 221 4.57 -15.31 -16.79
C GLY A 221 5.71 -15.50 -15.77
N PHE A 222 6.46 -14.45 -15.43
CA PHE A 222 7.43 -14.47 -14.34
C PHE A 222 6.71 -14.34 -12.98
N THR A 223 6.07 -15.44 -12.60
CA THR A 223 5.27 -15.59 -11.37
C THR A 223 6.10 -16.21 -10.24
N GLU A 224 5.49 -16.39 -9.08
CA GLU A 224 6.14 -16.96 -7.89
C GLU A 224 6.76 -18.33 -8.17
N LYS A 225 6.03 -19.22 -8.88
CA LYS A 225 6.57 -20.54 -9.27
C LYS A 225 7.71 -20.46 -10.28
N ALA A 226 7.79 -19.36 -11.04
CA ALA A 226 8.85 -19.12 -12.00
C ALA A 226 10.10 -18.48 -11.36
N GLY A 227 10.08 -18.22 -10.05
CA GLY A 227 11.19 -17.63 -9.30
C GLY A 227 11.24 -16.11 -9.40
N ASN A 228 10.08 -15.44 -9.38
CA ASN A 228 10.04 -13.98 -9.30
C ASN A 228 10.46 -13.46 -7.92
N PHE A 229 10.72 -12.15 -7.85
CA PHE A 229 11.21 -11.52 -6.63
C PHE A 229 10.06 -11.00 -5.76
N GLN A 230 9.74 -11.72 -4.68
CA GLN A 230 8.68 -11.34 -3.74
C GLN A 230 9.00 -11.78 -2.30
N THR A 231 8.77 -10.91 -1.32
CA THR A 231 8.85 -11.32 0.09
C THR A 231 7.80 -12.36 0.45
N ASN A 232 6.57 -12.17 -0.01
CA ASN A 232 5.43 -12.99 0.31
C ASN A 232 4.74 -13.47 -0.96
N ASN A 233 4.91 -14.77 -1.24
CA ASN A 233 4.34 -15.44 -2.41
C ASN A 233 2.87 -15.83 -2.21
N HIS A 234 2.27 -15.53 -1.06
CA HIS A 234 0.85 -15.76 -0.77
C HIS A 234 0.35 -17.19 -1.08
N GLY A 235 1.20 -18.19 -0.86
CA GLY A 235 0.89 -19.60 -1.12
C GLY A 235 0.89 -20.02 -2.60
N GLN A 236 1.36 -19.16 -3.51
CA GLN A 236 1.34 -19.39 -4.94
C GLN A 236 2.49 -20.28 -5.44
N GLY A 237 3.45 -20.65 -4.58
CA GLY A 237 4.62 -21.47 -4.92
C GLY A 237 5.92 -20.66 -4.93
N GLY A 238 7.02 -21.24 -5.45
CA GLY A 238 8.35 -20.62 -5.37
C GLY A 238 8.89 -20.53 -3.94
N LYS A 239 9.97 -19.77 -3.75
CA LYS A 239 10.52 -19.42 -2.44
C LYS A 239 10.51 -17.91 -2.26
N GLY A 240 9.60 -17.41 -1.43
CA GLY A 240 9.59 -15.98 -1.11
C GLY A 240 10.73 -15.57 -0.18
N GLY A 241 10.66 -14.32 0.27
CA GLY A 241 11.69 -13.68 1.08
C GLY A 241 12.78 -13.02 0.23
N ASP A 242 12.49 -12.76 -1.04
CA ASP A 242 13.46 -12.39 -2.04
C ASP A 242 13.03 -11.18 -2.89
N PHE A 243 12.44 -10.16 -2.26
CA PHE A 243 12.29 -8.85 -2.91
C PHE A 243 13.60 -8.38 -3.56
N VAL A 244 13.50 -7.41 -4.46
CA VAL A 244 14.70 -6.73 -4.97
C VAL A 244 15.17 -5.64 -4.01
N ILE A 245 16.44 -5.69 -3.60
CA ILE A 245 17.14 -4.59 -2.94
C ILE A 245 17.56 -3.58 -4.00
N LEU A 246 17.05 -2.35 -3.91
CA LEU A 246 17.27 -1.28 -4.88
C LEU A 246 18.11 -0.15 -4.28
N ASN A 247 19.41 -0.14 -4.57
CA ASN A 247 20.31 0.90 -4.11
C ASN A 247 20.39 2.05 -5.12
N ALA A 248 19.80 3.19 -4.77
CA ALA A 248 19.91 4.43 -5.53
C ALA A 248 21.21 5.17 -5.19
N GLN A 249 21.83 5.79 -6.20
CA GLN A 249 23.08 6.55 -6.06
C GLN A 249 24.15 5.79 -5.26
N ASP A 250 24.31 4.50 -5.57
CA ASP A 250 25.19 3.60 -4.82
C ASP A 250 26.66 4.02 -4.99
N GLY A 251 27.36 4.19 -3.86
CA GLY A 251 28.71 4.72 -3.81
C GLY A 251 29.82 3.73 -4.18
N SER A 252 29.48 2.47 -4.46
CA SER A 252 30.48 1.45 -4.84
C SER A 252 31.00 1.63 -6.28
N GLY A 253 30.39 2.50 -7.08
CA GLY A 253 30.82 2.75 -8.45
C GLY A 253 30.27 4.04 -9.06
N THR A 254 30.67 4.31 -10.30
CA THR A 254 30.11 5.36 -11.16
C THR A 254 30.06 4.85 -12.60
N ASN A 255 29.26 5.50 -13.44
CA ASN A 255 29.17 5.22 -14.88
C ASN A 255 28.82 3.76 -15.23
N ASN A 256 27.95 3.14 -14.44
CA ASN A 256 27.47 1.79 -14.66
C ASN A 256 26.18 1.55 -13.84
N ALA A 257 25.64 0.35 -13.91
CA ALA A 257 24.76 -0.25 -12.91
C ALA A 257 25.09 -1.75 -12.81
N ASN A 258 24.46 -2.50 -11.90
CA ASN A 258 24.53 -3.96 -11.88
C ASN A 258 23.36 -4.56 -11.10
N PHE A 259 23.12 -5.84 -11.37
CA PHE A 259 22.19 -6.68 -10.65
C PHE A 259 22.86 -8.00 -10.23
N ALA A 260 22.63 -8.42 -9.00
CA ALA A 260 23.01 -9.74 -8.52
C ALA A 260 21.77 -10.63 -8.39
N THR A 261 21.80 -11.79 -9.04
CA THR A 261 20.70 -12.76 -9.10
C THR A 261 21.09 -14.06 -8.37
N PRO A 262 20.98 -14.13 -7.04
CA PRO A 262 21.11 -15.40 -6.33
C PRO A 262 19.92 -16.33 -6.66
N PRO A 263 20.01 -17.63 -6.34
CA PRO A 263 18.88 -18.54 -6.48
C PRO A 263 17.64 -18.11 -5.67
N ASP A 264 16.45 -18.40 -6.21
CA ASP A 264 15.10 -18.22 -5.62
C ASP A 264 15.06 -18.38 -4.08
N GLY A 265 14.41 -17.44 -3.40
CA GLY A 265 14.39 -17.30 -1.95
C GLY A 265 15.57 -16.51 -1.35
N GLN A 266 16.38 -15.85 -2.19
CA GLN A 266 17.38 -14.88 -1.77
C GLN A 266 17.19 -13.56 -2.52
N PRO A 267 17.23 -12.40 -1.84
CA PRO A 267 17.01 -11.11 -2.47
C PRO A 267 17.95 -10.83 -3.64
N GLY A 268 17.37 -10.48 -4.79
CA GLY A 268 18.09 -9.83 -5.87
C GLY A 268 18.62 -8.47 -5.41
N ARG A 269 19.76 -8.01 -5.95
CA ARG A 269 20.33 -6.71 -5.56
C ARG A 269 20.75 -5.88 -6.75
N MET A 270 20.02 -4.79 -6.97
CA MET A 270 20.31 -3.77 -7.96
C MET A 270 21.10 -2.62 -7.35
N ARG A 271 22.14 -2.17 -8.05
CA ARG A 271 22.93 -0.97 -7.70
C ARG A 271 22.92 0.00 -8.86
N ALA A 272 22.23 1.12 -8.71
CA ALA A 272 22.19 2.21 -9.68
C ALA A 272 23.22 3.29 -9.30
N TYR A 273 24.09 3.66 -10.24
CA TYR A 273 25.17 4.62 -10.00
C TYR A 273 24.91 5.99 -10.61
N ILE A 274 25.76 6.95 -10.22
CA ILE A 274 25.86 8.24 -10.89
C ILE A 274 26.77 8.14 -12.12
N TRP A 275 26.29 8.69 -13.24
CA TRP A 275 27.05 8.97 -14.45
C TRP A 275 27.77 10.32 -14.34
N THR A 276 29.09 10.31 -14.33
CA THR A 276 29.95 11.49 -14.17
C THR A 276 30.51 12.03 -15.48
N ARG A 277 30.08 11.48 -16.62
CA ARG A 277 30.50 11.91 -17.97
C ARG A 277 29.76 13.15 -18.49
N ALA A 278 28.77 13.65 -17.76
CA ALA A 278 28.02 14.87 -18.07
C ALA A 278 28.19 15.91 -16.94
N ASN A 279 27.92 17.18 -17.27
CA ASN A 279 27.88 18.27 -16.29
C ASN A 279 26.52 18.99 -16.37
N PRO A 280 25.67 18.91 -15.33
CA PRO A 280 25.87 18.15 -14.09
C PRO A 280 25.84 16.62 -14.31
N PRO A 281 26.32 15.82 -13.34
CA PRO A 281 26.22 14.36 -13.37
C PRO A 281 24.77 13.89 -13.51
N ARG A 282 24.56 12.76 -14.19
CA ARG A 282 23.24 12.14 -14.39
C ARG A 282 23.08 10.94 -13.47
N ASP A 283 21.86 10.67 -13.04
CA ASP A 283 21.55 9.58 -12.11
C ASP A 283 20.82 8.45 -12.87
N ALA A 284 21.38 7.23 -12.82
CA ALA A 284 20.85 6.06 -13.52
C ALA A 284 19.42 5.70 -13.09
N SER A 285 18.98 6.10 -11.89
CA SER A 285 17.60 5.87 -11.43
C SER A 285 16.54 6.51 -12.34
N PHE A 286 16.88 7.57 -13.09
CA PHE A 286 15.96 8.24 -14.02
C PHE A 286 16.06 7.73 -15.46
N GLU A 287 16.94 6.77 -15.74
CA GLU A 287 17.07 6.13 -17.04
C GLU A 287 16.38 4.76 -16.98
N ALA A 288 15.12 4.71 -17.41
CA ALA A 288 14.29 3.51 -17.33
C ALA A 288 14.94 2.32 -18.06
N GLY A 289 15.61 2.57 -19.19
CA GLY A 289 16.33 1.53 -19.93
C GLY A 289 17.40 0.82 -19.09
N THR A 290 18.16 1.56 -18.28
CA THR A 290 19.16 1.00 -17.37
C THR A 290 18.49 0.15 -16.28
N ILE A 291 17.42 0.66 -15.67
CA ILE A 291 16.71 -0.09 -14.62
C ILE A 291 16.06 -1.37 -15.16
N VAL A 292 15.44 -1.31 -16.33
CA VAL A 292 14.88 -2.48 -17.03
C VAL A 292 15.99 -3.48 -17.38
N HIS A 293 17.13 -3.00 -17.90
CA HIS A 293 18.28 -3.85 -18.20
C HIS A 293 18.74 -4.63 -16.97
N GLU A 294 18.97 -3.93 -15.86
CA GLU A 294 19.42 -4.56 -14.61
C GLU A 294 18.38 -5.51 -14.05
N TYR A 295 17.09 -5.14 -14.03
CA TYR A 295 16.04 -6.03 -13.55
C TYR A 295 15.97 -7.32 -14.38
N THR A 296 16.27 -7.26 -15.69
CA THR A 296 16.24 -8.40 -16.61
C THR A 296 17.44 -9.35 -16.47
N HIS A 297 18.48 -8.96 -15.75
CA HIS A 297 19.50 -9.92 -15.29
C HIS A 297 18.97 -10.86 -14.21
N GLY A 298 17.95 -10.42 -13.46
CA GLY A 298 17.17 -11.23 -12.53
C GLY A 298 16.34 -12.27 -13.27
#